data_AF-D1AIG6-F1
#
_entry.id   AF-D1AIG6-F1
#
_cell.length_a   1.000
_cell.length_b   1.000
_cell.length_c   1.000
_cell.angle_alpha   90.00
_cell.angle_beta   90.00
_cell.angle_gamma   90.00
#
_symmetry.space_group_name_H-M   'P 1'
#
loop_
_entity.id
_entity.type
_entity.pdbx_description
1 polymer ?
#
loop_
_entity_poly.entity_id
_entity_poly.type
_entity_poly.pdbx_seq_one_letter_code
_entity_poly.pdbx_strand_id
1 'polypeptide(L)' 'MSEYQFLFHNTRGAVRFEDTLKTKNISYKIMPPPVQLENCCGISIRLEYDVVEELLCPDVREVYLFKDGKYELYCENKQ' A
#
# COMPACT_ATOMS: atom_id res chain seq x y z
N MET A 1 -5.98 -14.93 0.14
CA MET A 1 -5.09 -13.84 -0.30
C MET A 1 -5.92 -12.78 -1.00
N SER A 2 -5.90 -11.58 -0.45
CA SER A 2 -6.59 -10.40 -1.00
C SER A 2 -5.55 -9.45 -1.60
N GLU A 3 -5.89 -8.77 -2.69
CA GLU A 3 -5.00 -7.80 -3.33
C GLU A 3 -5.18 -6.43 -2.66
N TYR A 4 -4.09 -5.86 -2.15
CA TYR A 4 -4.08 -4.58 -1.47
C TYR A 4 -3.20 -3.57 -2.18
N GLN A 5 -3.63 -2.32 -2.16
CA GLN A 5 -2.91 -1.17 -2.70
C GLN A 5 -2.57 -0.22 -1.55
N PHE A 6 -1.28 -0.05 -1.27
CA PHE A 6 -0.75 0.82 -0.25
C PHE A 6 -0.35 2.17 -0.84
N LEU A 7 -0.83 3.24 -0.21
CA LEU A 7 -0.44 4.62 -0.44
C LEU A 7 0.34 5.15 0.77
N PHE A 8 1.27 6.09 0.52
CA PHE A 8 2.23 6.55 1.52
C PHE A 8 2.16 8.06 1.69
N HIS A 9 2.49 8.54 2.89
CA HIS A 9 2.59 9.98 3.14
C HIS A 9 3.73 10.63 2.34
N ASN A 10 4.82 9.89 2.12
CA ASN A 10 5.99 10.37 1.39
C ASN A 10 6.76 9.19 0.78
N THR A 11 7.61 9.49 -0.22
CA THR A 11 8.38 8.50 -0.95
C THR A 11 9.37 7.73 -0.06
N ARG A 12 9.92 8.38 0.99
CA ARG A 12 10.83 7.70 1.94
C ARG A 12 10.11 6.60 2.71
N GLY A 13 8.86 6.85 3.11
CA GLY A 13 8.00 5.86 3.74
C GLY A 13 7.71 4.66 2.85
N ALA A 14 7.44 4.90 1.56
CA ALA A 14 7.27 3.83 0.58
C ALA A 14 8.51 2.94 0.45
N VAL A 15 9.72 3.53 0.41
CA VAL A 15 10.99 2.78 0.34
C VAL A 15 11.22 1.94 1.60
N ARG A 16 10.99 2.50 2.80
CA ARG A 16 11.11 1.74 4.06
C ARG A 16 10.13 0.58 4.14
N PHE A 17 8.92 0.79 3.64
CA PHE A 17 7.91 -0.26 3.54
C PHE A 17 8.36 -1.36 2.56
N GLU A 18 8.88 -0.98 1.39
CA GLU A 18 9.44 -1.92 0.42
C GLU A 18 10.55 -2.81 1.04
N ASP A 19 11.48 -2.22 1.80
CA ASP A 19 12.54 -2.96 2.48
C ASP A 19 11.99 -3.94 3.53
N THR A 20 10.88 -3.58 4.17
CA THR A 20 10.16 -4.47 5.10
C THR A 20 9.56 -5.67 4.36
N LEU A 21 8.95 -5.44 3.18
CA LEU A 21 8.41 -6.52 2.35
C LEU A 21 9.51 -7.46 1.83
N LYS A 22 10.64 -6.90 1.37
CA LYS A 22 11.82 -7.70 0.97
C LYS A 22 12.33 -8.57 2.11
N THR A 23 12.45 -8.01 3.31
CA THR A 23 12.93 -8.72 4.51
C THR A 23 11.98 -9.85 4.91
N LYS A 24 10.67 -9.64 4.75
CA LYS A 24 9.63 -10.65 5.00
C LYS A 24 9.42 -11.62 3.82
N ASN A 25 10.18 -11.48 2.74
CA ASN A 25 10.06 -12.25 1.50
C ASN A 25 8.63 -12.23 0.92
N ILE A 26 7.95 -11.07 1.02
CA ILE A 26 6.61 -10.84 0.49
C ILE A 26 6.75 -10.36 -0.95
N SER A 27 5.98 -10.94 -1.87
CA SER A 27 5.93 -10.49 -3.26
C SER A 27 5.11 -9.21 -3.40
N TYR A 28 5.62 -8.24 -4.15
CA TYR A 28 4.96 -6.94 -4.35
C TYR A 28 5.29 -6.34 -5.73
N LYS A 29 4.51 -5.32 -6.10
CA LYS A 29 4.73 -4.49 -7.29
C LYS A 29 4.76 -3.03 -6.90
N ILE A 30 5.83 -2.33 -7.27
CA ILE A 30 5.87 -0.87 -7.24
C ILE A 30 5.16 -0.34 -8.48
N MET A 31 4.28 0.63 -8.29
CA MET A 31 3.56 1.27 -9.38
C MET A 31 3.16 2.71 -9.03
N PRO A 32 2.93 3.58 -10.03
CA PRO A 32 2.29 4.86 -9.76
C PRO A 32 0.90 4.63 -9.12
N PRO A 33 0.43 5.54 -8.26
CA PRO A 33 -0.92 5.47 -7.71
C PRO A 33 -1.96 5.40 -8.85
N PRO A 34 -3.00 4.55 -8.71
CA PRO A 34 -4.13 4.55 -9.63
C PRO A 34 -4.74 5.96 -9.74
N VAL A 35 -5.16 6.37 -10.94
CA VAL A 35 -5.72 7.72 -11.19
C VAL A 35 -6.93 8.04 -10.29
N GLN A 36 -7.68 7.02 -9.88
CA GLN A 36 -8.84 7.15 -9.00
C GLN A 36 -8.47 7.39 -7.53
N LEU A 37 -7.21 7.13 -7.15
CA LEU A 37 -6.68 7.29 -5.80
C LEU A 37 -5.82 8.55 -5.77
N GLU A 38 -6.44 9.67 -5.38
CA GLU A 38 -5.86 11.01 -5.50
C GLU A 38 -4.62 11.25 -4.60
N ASN A 39 -3.77 12.17 -5.06
CA ASN A 39 -2.82 12.97 -4.27
C ASN A 39 -1.91 12.18 -3.29
N CYS A 40 -1.36 11.05 -3.72
CA CYS A 40 -0.28 10.33 -3.02
C CYS A 40 1.10 10.81 -3.49
N CYS A 41 2.17 10.44 -2.80
CA CYS A 41 3.57 10.84 -3.04
C CYS A 41 4.21 10.28 -4.33
N GLY A 42 3.41 10.02 -5.38
CA GLY A 42 3.86 9.56 -6.70
C GLY A 42 4.21 8.07 -6.80
N ILE A 43 4.19 7.33 -5.67
CA ILE A 43 4.46 5.90 -5.62
C ILE A 43 3.42 5.19 -4.77
N SER A 44 3.11 3.97 -5.16
CA SER A 44 2.22 3.06 -4.45
C SER A 44 2.78 1.64 -4.56
N ILE A 45 2.42 0.79 -3.61
CA ILE A 45 2.86 -0.61 -3.59
C ILE A 45 1.62 -1.50 -3.59
N ARG A 46 1.57 -2.44 -4.52
CA ARG A 46 0.51 -3.45 -4.60
C ARG A 46 1.05 -4.82 -4.22
N LEU A 47 0.30 -5.56 -3.42
CA LEU A 47 0.67 -6.90 -2.99
C LEU A 47 -0.57 -7.74 -2.67
N GLU A 48 -0.41 -9.06 -2.75
CA GLU A 48 -1.39 -10.02 -2.25
C GLU A 48 -0.98 -10.46 -0.85
N TYR A 49 -1.90 -10.39 0.11
CA TYR A 49 -1.63 -10.80 1.49
C TYR A 49 -2.90 -11.24 2.20
N ASP A 50 -2.74 -12.03 3.27
CA ASP A 50 -3.87 -12.50 4.07
C ASP A 50 -4.15 -11.58 5.28
N VAL A 51 -3.10 -11.13 5.98
CA VAL A 51 -3.22 -10.34 7.22
C VAL A 51 -2.57 -8.97 7.05
N VAL A 52 -3.26 -8.07 6.34
CA VAL A 52 -2.72 -6.75 5.95
C VAL A 52 -2.39 -5.86 7.16
N GLU A 53 -3.02 -6.12 8.29
CA GLU A 53 -2.82 -5.46 9.58
C GLU A 53 -1.38 -5.60 10.09
N GLU A 54 -0.69 -6.71 9.77
CA GLU A 54 0.72 -6.92 10.14
C GLU A 54 1.70 -6.03 9.35
N LEU A 55 1.21 -5.39 8.28
CA LEU A 55 1.99 -4.52 7.40
C LEU A 55 1.70 -3.04 7.66
N LEU A 56 0.70 -2.71 8.49
CA LEU A 56 0.39 -1.30 8.79
C LEU A 56 1.54 -0.65 9.56
N CYS A 57 1.92 0.56 9.15
CA CYS A 57 2.94 1.36 9.80
C CYS A 57 2.66 2.85 9.62
N PRO A 58 3.31 3.74 10.40
CA PRO A 58 3.07 5.20 10.33
C PRO A 58 3.40 5.85 8.98
N ASP A 59 4.14 5.15 8.11
CA ASP A 59 4.47 5.62 6.77
C ASP A 59 3.34 5.37 5.75
N VAL A 60 2.48 4.39 6.03
CA VAL A 60 1.30 4.06 5.22
C VAL A 60 0.22 5.07 5.55
N ARG A 61 -0.23 5.78 4.51
CA ARG A 61 -1.31 6.76 4.59
C ARG A 61 -2.66 6.09 4.43
N GLU A 62 -2.83 5.31 3.38
CA GLU A 62 -4.09 4.65 3.06
C GLU A 62 -3.80 3.26 2.52
N VAL A 63 -4.68 2.32 2.84
CA VAL A 63 -4.69 0.97 2.27
C VAL A 63 -6.04 0.76 1.63
N TYR A 64 -6.02 0.31 0.37
CA TYR A 64 -7.22 -0.06 -0.36
C TYR A 64 -7.22 -1.55 -0.65
N LEU A 65 -8.36 -2.20 -0.44
CA LEU A 65 -8.64 -3.52 -0.98
C LEU A 65 -8.98 -3.37 -2.47
N PHE A 66 -8.29 -4.09 -3.34
CA PHE A 66 -8.64 -4.17 -4.75
C PHE A 66 -9.52 -5.39 -5.00
N LYS A 67 -10.76 -5.15 -5.41
CA LYS A 67 -11.75 -6.20 -5.66
C LYS A 67 -12.66 -5.80 -6.81
N ASP A 68 -12.91 -6.72 -7.74
CA ASP A 68 -13.81 -6.51 -8.89
C ASP A 68 -13.50 -5.23 -9.71
N GLY A 69 -12.21 -4.92 -9.86
CA GLY A 69 -11.74 -3.74 -10.59
C GLY A 69 -11.88 -2.41 -9.84
N LYS A 70 -12.24 -2.45 -8.55
CA LYS A 70 -12.47 -1.28 -7.71
C LYS A 70 -11.52 -1.27 -6.52
N TYR A 71 -11.25 -0.06 -6.02
CA TYR A 71 -10.51 0.16 -4.78
C TYR A 71 -11.51 0.52 -3.68
N GLU A 72 -11.54 -0.29 -2.63
CA GLU A 72 -12.34 -0.06 -1.43
C GLU A 72 -11.39 0.36 -0.31
N LEU A 73 -11.63 1.52 0.31
CA LEU A 73 -10.80 1.98 1.41
C LEU A 73 -10.89 0.99 2.57
N TYR A 74 -9.75 0.39 2.92
CA TYR A 74 -9.63 -0.56 4.01
C TYR A 74 -9.15 0.13 5.30
N CYS A 75 -8.14 0.99 5.18
CA CYS A 75 -7.58 1.73 6.31
C CYS A 75 -7.08 3.11 5.87
N GLU A 76 -7.21 4.11 6.73
CA GLU A 76 -6.69 5.46 6.54
C GLU A 76 -5.99 5.92 7.83
N ASN A 77 -4.73 6.30 7.73
CA ASN A 77 -3.94 6.94 8.78
C ASN A 77 -3.84 8.44 8.46
N LYS A 78 -4.62 9.25 9.18
CA LYS A 78 -4.49 10.71 9.13
C LYS A 78 -3.36 11.11 10.09
N GLN A 79 -2.25 11.61 9.53
CA GLN A 79 -1.17 12.22 10.31
C GLN A 79 -1.63 13.50 11.00
#